data_AF-A0A848W653-F1
#
_entry.id   AF-A0A848W653-F1
#
_cell.length_a   1.000
_cell.length_b   1.000
_cell.length_c   1.000
_cell.angle_alpha   90.00
_cell.angle_beta   90.00
_cell.angle_gamma   90.00
#
_symmetry.space_group_name_H-M   'P 1'
#
loop_
_entity.id
_entity.type
_entity.pdbx_description
1 polymer ?
#
loop_
_entity_poly.entity_id
_entity_poly.type
_entity_poly.pdbx_seq_one_letter_code
_entity_poly.pdbx_strand_id
1 'polypeptide(L)'
;MRHVDLIVSDPDAIDAAYYEELRQHLTDDEIVELGNFLLFNLGYHTFFGTLKFYPMFSPDGRLVSQEESQRLYGAAPASLQAAE
;
A
#
# COMPACT_ATOMS: atom_id res chain seq x y z
N MET A 1 -4.71 -4.02 9.53
CA MET A 1 -4.21 -4.79 8.37
C MET A 1 -5.35 -5.50 7.65
N ARG A 2 -6.25 -6.26 8.31
CA ARG A 2 -7.42 -6.94 7.69
C ARG A 2 -8.12 -6.17 6.56
N HIS A 3 -8.46 -4.89 6.78
CA HIS A 3 -9.17 -4.06 5.79
C HIS A 3 -8.30 -3.65 4.59
N VAL A 4 -7.00 -3.43 4.81
CA VAL A 4 -6.02 -3.16 3.74
C VAL A 4 -5.89 -4.40 2.86
N ASP A 5 -5.72 -5.57 3.49
CA ASP A 5 -5.56 -6.83 2.78
C ASP A 5 -6.80 -7.13 1.94
N LEU A 6 -8.01 -6.96 2.51
CA LEU A 6 -9.27 -7.16 1.79
C LEU A 6 -9.40 -6.25 0.56
N ILE A 7 -9.12 -4.95 0.70
CA ILE A 7 -9.16 -3.99 -0.42
C ILE A 7 -8.22 -4.39 -1.56
N VAL A 8 -7.07 -4.98 -1.25
CA VAL A 8 -6.07 -5.37 -2.24
C VAL A 8 -6.38 -6.73 -2.86
N SER A 9 -6.79 -7.72 -2.06
CA SER A 9 -6.96 -9.10 -2.52
C SER A 9 -8.35 -9.39 -3.09
N ASP A 10 -9.40 -8.74 -2.56
CA ASP A 10 -10.80 -9.00 -2.92
C ASP A 10 -11.67 -7.76 -2.70
N PRO A 11 -11.55 -6.73 -3.56
CA PRO A 11 -12.34 -5.51 -3.43
C PRO A 11 -13.85 -5.74 -3.60
N ASP A 12 -14.26 -6.82 -4.27
CA ASP A 12 -15.66 -7.16 -4.49
C ASP A 12 -16.35 -7.65 -3.20
N ALA A 13 -15.58 -8.10 -2.20
CA ALA A 13 -16.07 -8.45 -0.87
C ALA A 13 -16.46 -7.22 -0.01
N ILE A 14 -16.20 -5.99 -0.48
CA ILE A 14 -16.60 -4.75 0.20
C ILE A 14 -18.05 -4.43 -0.16
N ASP A 15 -18.96 -5.14 0.49
CA ASP A 15 -20.40 -5.06 0.23
C ASP A 15 -21.18 -4.35 1.36
N ALA A 16 -22.50 -4.36 1.27
CA ALA A 16 -23.37 -3.75 2.27
C ALA A 16 -23.21 -4.38 3.68
N ALA A 17 -22.93 -5.68 3.76
CA ALA A 17 -22.75 -6.37 5.04
C ALA A 17 -21.44 -5.95 5.72
N TYR A 18 -20.39 -5.75 4.94
CA TYR A 18 -19.12 -5.20 5.42
C TYR A 18 -19.30 -3.81 6.06
N TYR A 19 -20.01 -2.90 5.39
CA TYR A 19 -20.27 -1.57 5.95
C TYR A 19 -21.16 -1.63 7.20
N GLU A 20 -22.11 -2.56 7.25
CA GLU A 20 -22.95 -2.75 8.43
C GLU A 20 -22.14 -3.27 9.64
N GLU A 21 -21.17 -4.16 9.43
CA GLU A 21 -20.21 -4.56 10.47
C GLU A 21 -19.39 -3.36 10.97
N LEU A 22 -18.86 -2.52 10.06
CA LEU A 22 -18.09 -1.34 10.44
C LEU A 22 -18.89 -0.35 11.29
N ARG A 23 -20.19 -0.14 10.97
CA ARG A 23 -21.08 0.74 11.74
C ARG A 23 -21.32 0.29 13.17
N GLN A 24 -21.02 -0.96 13.52
CA GLN A 24 -21.07 -1.42 14.91
C GLN A 24 -19.96 -0.81 15.77
N HIS A 25 -18.92 -0.26 15.15
CA HIS A 25 -17.72 0.22 15.82
C HIS A 25 -17.34 1.67 15.47
N LEU A 26 -17.76 2.16 14.31
CA LEU A 26 -17.37 3.44 13.75
C LEU A 26 -18.60 4.24 13.29
N THR A 27 -18.50 5.55 13.37
CA THR A 27 -19.43 6.48 12.72
C THR A 27 -19.22 6.51 11.20
N ASP A 28 -20.21 6.99 10.46
CA ASP A 28 -20.09 7.12 9.00
C ASP A 28 -18.91 8.04 8.60
N ASP A 29 -18.64 9.11 9.36
CA ASP A 29 -17.51 10.02 9.12
C ASP A 29 -16.15 9.29 9.29
N GLU A 30 -16.02 8.47 10.34
CA GLU A 30 -14.81 7.66 10.57
C GLU A 30 -14.64 6.57 9.51
N ILE A 31 -15.74 6.00 8.99
CA ILE A 31 -15.70 5.03 7.88
C ILE A 31 -15.21 5.71 6.60
N VAL A 32 -15.65 6.94 6.32
CA VAL A 32 -15.16 7.72 5.18
C VAL A 32 -13.68 8.05 5.34
N GLU A 33 -13.24 8.47 6.53
CA GLU A 33 -11.82 8.74 6.80
C GLU A 33 -10.95 7.49 6.65
N LEU A 34 -11.43 6.34 7.16
CA LEU A 34 -10.78 5.05 6.97
C LEU A 34 -10.64 4.70 5.48
N GLY A 35 -11.72 4.87 4.71
CA GLY A 35 -11.71 4.65 3.25
C GLY A 35 -10.67 5.54 2.55
N ASN A 36 -10.64 6.83 2.88
CA ASN A 36 -9.65 7.77 2.35
C ASN A 36 -8.23 7.33 2.67
N PHE A 37 -7.94 7.01 3.94
CA PHE A 37 -6.60 6.58 4.35
C PHE A 37 -6.13 5.36 3.55
N LEU A 38 -7.00 4.35 3.41
CA LEU A 38 -6.68 3.10 2.73
C LEU A 38 -6.45 3.31 1.22
N LEU A 39 -7.34 4.05 0.55
CA LEU A 39 -7.24 4.33 -0.88
C LEU A 39 -6.03 5.22 -1.22
N PHE A 40 -5.78 6.27 -0.43
CA PHE A 40 -4.60 7.11 -0.65
C PHE A 40 -3.32 6.34 -0.40
N ASN A 41 -3.25 5.52 0.65
CA ASN A 41 -2.06 4.73 0.94
C ASN A 41 -1.77 3.72 -0.20
N LEU A 42 -2.79 2.98 -0.65
CA LEU A 42 -2.67 2.06 -1.78
C LEU A 42 -2.30 2.78 -3.09
N GLY A 43 -2.96 3.90 -3.36
CA GLY A 43 -2.71 4.73 -4.55
C GLY A 43 -1.29 5.29 -4.57
N TYR A 44 -0.79 5.79 -3.43
CA TYR A 44 0.59 6.26 -3.30
C TYR A 44 1.59 5.11 -3.49
N HIS A 45 1.40 3.97 -2.84
CA HIS A 45 2.30 2.83 -3.02
C HIS A 45 2.34 2.33 -4.47
N THR A 46 1.18 2.30 -5.14
CA THR A 46 1.08 1.95 -6.57
C THR A 46 1.81 2.99 -7.43
N PHE A 47 1.48 4.26 -7.28
CA PHE A 47 2.06 5.34 -8.07
C PHE A 47 3.57 5.48 -7.85
N PHE A 48 4.03 5.55 -6.60
CA PHE A 48 5.47 5.64 -6.30
C PHE A 48 6.23 4.38 -6.71
N GLY A 49 5.60 3.20 -6.70
CA GLY A 49 6.16 1.97 -7.26
C GLY A 49 6.51 2.09 -8.75
N THR A 50 5.76 2.87 -9.52
CA THR A 50 6.05 3.11 -10.96
C THR A 50 7.26 4.01 -11.18
N LEU A 51 7.57 4.89 -10.22
CA LEU A 51 8.59 5.93 -10.37
C LEU A 51 10.02 5.45 -10.08
N LYS A 52 10.21 4.17 -9.71
CA LYS A 52 11.53 3.59 -9.37
C LYS A 52 12.30 4.43 -8.35
N PHE A 53 11.60 4.96 -7.35
CA PHE A 53 12.26 5.64 -6.22
C PHE A 53 12.94 4.61 -5.32
N TYR A 54 14.22 4.38 -5.56
CA TYR A 54 15.05 3.55 -4.70
C TYR A 54 15.57 4.36 -3.50
N PRO A 55 15.77 3.75 -2.32
CA PRO A 55 16.35 4.39 -1.15
C PRO A 55 17.63 5.19 -1.45
N MET A 56 17.73 6.41 -0.93
CA MET A 56 18.93 7.25 -1.15
C MET A 56 20.16 6.79 -0.36
N PHE A 57 19.98 5.90 0.61
CA PHE A 57 21.03 5.37 1.46
C PHE A 57 21.16 3.87 1.25
N SER A 58 22.40 3.37 1.25
CA SER A 58 22.69 1.94 1.34
C SER A 58 22.31 1.37 2.72
N PRO A 59 22.25 0.04 2.88
CA PRO A 59 21.88 -0.57 4.17
C PRO A 59 22.81 -0.21 5.34
N ASP A 60 24.06 0.18 5.05
CA ASP A 60 25.05 0.67 6.01
C ASP A 60 25.01 2.21 6.22
N GLY A 61 24.06 2.90 5.59
CA GLY A 61 23.76 4.32 5.86
C GLY A 61 24.55 5.33 5.03
N ARG A 62 25.30 4.91 4.01
CA ARG A 62 25.99 5.83 3.09
C ARG A 62 25.06 6.30 1.98
N LEU A 63 25.21 7.56 1.57
CA LEU A 63 24.50 8.10 0.40
C LEU A 63 24.95 7.38 -0.89
N VAL A 64 24.00 6.92 -1.70
CA VAL A 64 24.26 6.18 -2.94
C VAL A 64 23.74 6.91 -4.18
N SER A 65 24.33 6.61 -5.33
CA SER A 65 23.80 7.07 -6.63
C SER A 65 22.51 6.32 -6.99
N GLN A 66 21.73 6.85 -7.93
CA GLN A 66 20.52 6.17 -8.39
C GLN A 66 20.82 4.81 -9.03
N GLU A 67 21.93 4.69 -9.76
CA GLU A 67 22.36 3.43 -10.38
C GLU A 67 22.75 2.39 -9.32
N GLU A 68 23.50 2.79 -8.30
CA GLU A 68 23.86 1.92 -7.18
C GLU A 68 22.62 1.51 -6.38
N SER A 69 21.74 2.47 -6.11
CA SER A 69 20.47 2.23 -5.43
C SER A 69 19.57 1.26 -6.21
N GLN A 70 19.49 1.39 -7.54
CA GLN A 70 18.77 0.44 -8.39
C GLN A 70 19.38 -0.97 -8.34
N ARG A 71 20.71 -1.11 -8.27
CA ARG A 71 21.33 -2.43 -8.12
C ARG A 71 21.01 -3.09 -6.78
N LEU A 72 20.92 -2.27 -5.72
CA LEU A 72 20.62 -2.73 -4.36
C LEU A 72 19.13 -3.06 -4.16
N TYR A 73 18.23 -2.27 -4.74
CA TYR A 73 16.79 -2.27 -4.43
C TYR A 73 15.88 -2.50 -5.64
N GLY A 74 16.44 -2.59 -6.85
CA GLY A 74 15.69 -2.66 -8.11
C GLY A 74 15.15 -4.03 -8.48
N ALA A 75 15.39 -5.06 -7.66
CA ALA A 75 14.55 -6.26 -7.72
C ALA A 75 13.10 -5.83 -7.47
N ALA A 76 12.15 -6.37 -8.23
CA ALA A 76 10.74 -5.96 -8.14
C ALA A 76 10.29 -6.02 -6.66
N PRO A 77 9.78 -4.91 -6.08
CA PRO A 77 9.28 -4.94 -4.71
C PRO A 77 8.24 -6.05 -4.60
N ALA A 78 8.25 -6.76 -3.47
CA ALA A 78 7.35 -7.91 -3.26
C ALA A 78 5.87 -7.55 -3.50
N SER A 79 5.49 -6.28 -3.31
CA SER A 79 4.16 -5.75 -3.60
C SER A 79 3.76 -5.77 -5.09
N LEU A 80 4.70 -5.94 -6.01
CA LEU A 80 4.46 -6.10 -7.46
C LEU A 80 4.66 -7.54 -7.93
N GLN A 81 5.04 -8.46 -7.03
CA GLN A 81 5.09 -9.88 -7.33
C GLN A 81 3.68 -10.42 -7.13
N ALA A 82 3.08 -10.97 -8.19
CA ALA A 82 1.76 -11.58 -8.09
C ALA A 82 1.79 -12.66 -6.99
N ALA A 83 0.81 -12.62 -6.09
CA ALA A 83 0.65 -13.68 -5.09
C ALA A 83 0.41 -15.01 -5.83
N GLU A 84 1.27 -15.99 -5.60
CA GLU A 84 1.10 -17.39 -6.07
C GLU A 84 0.06 -18.14 -5.23
#